data_AF-A0A940NSW3-F1
#
_entry.id   AF-A0A940NSW3-F1
#
_cell.length_a   1.000
_cell.length_b   1.000
_cell.length_c   1.000
_cell.angle_alpha   90.00
_cell.angle_beta   90.00
_cell.angle_gamma   90.00
#
_symmetry.space_group_name_H-M   'P 1'
#
loop_
_entity.id
_entity.type
_entity.pdbx_description
1 polymer ?
#
loop_
_entity_poly.entity_id
_entity_poly.type
_entity_poly.pdbx_seq_one_letter_code
_entity_poly.pdbx_strand_id
1 'polypeptide(L)'
;KILDELLDALEQHYGCKPIIYTTARAYYSYILGGDYGQYPLWMRDTNMKPLVKWKFWQYSDEGQLEGYDGVQSDSLEKYIDLNVYNGSYEKFLTDFALPPKEEQE
;
A
#
# COMPACT_ATOMS: atom_id res chain seq x y z
N LYS A 1 2.86 15.41 -17.50
CA LYS A 1 3.32 14.23 -16.73
C LYS A 1 2.08 13.73 -15.99
N ILE A 2 1.47 12.63 -16.44
CA ILE A 2 0.10 12.26 -16.02
C ILE A 2 0.02 11.94 -14.52
N LEU A 3 1.09 11.37 -13.95
CA LEU A 3 1.14 11.04 -12.52
C LEU A 3 1.09 12.30 -11.63
N ASP A 4 1.77 13.38 -12.02
CA ASP A 4 1.81 14.63 -11.26
C ASP A 4 0.39 15.22 -11.13
N GLU A 5 -0.31 15.34 -12.27
CA GLU A 5 -1.68 15.86 -12.34
C GLU A 5 -2.66 15.02 -11.49
N LEU A 6 -2.49 13.69 -11.47
CA LEU A 6 -3.30 12.80 -10.64
C LEU A 6 -3.00 12.99 -9.14
N LEU A 7 -1.72 13.06 -8.76
CA LEU A 7 -1.32 13.21 -7.36
C LEU A 7 -1.81 14.55 -6.79
N ASP A 8 -1.68 15.63 -7.56
CA ASP A 8 -2.16 16.95 -7.16
C ASP A 8 -3.68 16.97 -7.00
N ALA A 9 -4.42 16.38 -7.95
CA ALA A 9 -5.88 16.31 -7.88
C ALA A 9 -6.37 15.50 -6.68
N LEU A 10 -5.73 14.36 -6.38
CA LEU A 10 -6.05 13.53 -5.22
C LEU A 10 -5.72 14.26 -3.91
N GLU A 11 -4.56 14.91 -3.81
CA GLU A 11 -4.16 15.65 -2.61
C GLU A 11 -5.10 16.85 -2.37
N GLN A 12 -5.51 17.56 -3.43
CA GLN A 12 -6.49 18.64 -3.32
C GLN A 12 -7.87 18.15 -2.89
N HIS A 13 -8.32 17.00 -3.38
CA HIS A 13 -9.65 16.47 -3.08
C HIS A 13 -9.75 15.86 -1.68
N TYR A 14 -8.76 15.06 -1.29
CA TYR A 14 -8.78 14.30 -0.03
C TYR A 14 -8.03 14.99 1.11
N GLY A 15 -7.24 16.04 0.82
CA GLY A 15 -6.51 16.80 1.84
C GLY A 15 -5.30 16.07 2.44
N CYS A 16 -4.85 14.98 1.81
CA CYS A 16 -3.71 14.19 2.27
C CYS A 16 -2.85 13.66 1.11
N LYS A 17 -1.59 13.34 1.40
CA LYS A 17 -0.64 12.77 0.42
C LYS A 17 -1.13 11.38 -0.05
N PRO A 18 -1.34 11.16 -1.35
CA PRO A 18 -1.62 9.83 -1.88
C PRO A 18 -0.46 8.84 -1.65
N ILE A 19 -0.78 7.57 -1.49
CA ILE A 19 0.20 6.48 -1.45
C ILE A 19 0.48 6.01 -2.89
N ILE A 20 1.74 5.90 -3.27
CA ILE A 20 2.13 5.36 -4.57
C ILE A 20 2.40 3.86 -4.42
N TYR A 21 1.51 3.05 -4.99
CA TYR A 21 1.72 1.62 -5.14
C TYR A 21 2.54 1.31 -6.39
N THR A 22 3.57 0.47 -6.27
CA THR A 22 4.44 0.14 -7.40
C THR A 22 5.17 -1.19 -7.23
N THR A 23 5.49 -1.84 -8.36
CA THR A 23 6.52 -2.89 -8.41
C THR A 23 7.92 -2.26 -8.39
N ALA A 24 8.94 -3.04 -8.05
CA ALA A 24 10.34 -2.59 -8.16
C ALA A 24 10.67 -2.08 -9.58
N ARG A 25 10.27 -2.82 -10.63
CA ARG A 25 10.53 -2.43 -12.03
C ARG A 25 9.94 -1.06 -12.36
N ALA A 26 8.68 -0.82 -12.01
CA ALA A 26 8.02 0.45 -12.28
C ALA A 26 8.63 1.58 -11.43
N TYR A 27 9.01 1.30 -10.17
CA TYR A 27 9.68 2.26 -9.32
C TYR A 27 10.97 2.79 -9.97
N TYR A 28 11.87 1.88 -10.39
CA TYR A 28 13.13 2.28 -11.02
C TYR A 28 12.96 2.95 -12.38
N SER A 29 11.88 2.64 -13.10
CA SER A 29 11.63 3.19 -14.44
C SER A 29 10.98 4.58 -14.42
N TYR A 30 10.13 4.86 -13.42
CA TYR A 30 9.22 6.01 -13.47
C TYR A 30 9.20 6.86 -12.20
N ILE A 31 9.54 6.29 -11.05
CA ILE A 31 9.43 6.98 -9.76
C ILE A 31 10.81 7.47 -9.29
N LEU A 32 11.84 6.62 -9.40
CA LEU A 32 13.20 6.96 -8.99
C LEU A 32 13.75 8.11 -9.84
N GLY A 33 14.33 9.11 -9.19
CA GLY A 33 14.86 10.31 -9.85
C GLY A 33 13.81 11.37 -10.20
N GLY A 34 12.52 11.09 -9.96
CA GLY A 34 11.44 12.08 -9.98
C GLY A 34 11.26 12.80 -8.63
N ASP A 35 10.36 13.78 -8.61
CA ASP A 35 10.03 14.55 -7.40
C ASP A 35 8.90 13.89 -6.59
N TYR A 36 9.05 12.59 -6.32
CA TYR A 36 8.02 11.78 -5.64
C TYR A 36 8.43 11.33 -4.23
N GLY A 37 9.59 11.77 -3.73
CA GLY A 37 10.16 11.31 -2.45
C GLY A 37 9.32 11.64 -1.22
N GLN A 38 8.38 12.59 -1.34
CA GLN A 38 7.42 12.99 -0.31
C GLN A 38 6.19 12.08 -0.20
N TYR A 39 5.89 11.29 -1.22
CA TYR A 39 4.73 10.40 -1.20
C TYR A 39 5.11 9.07 -0.53
N PRO A 40 4.28 8.54 0.39
CA PRO A 40 4.50 7.22 0.94
C PRO A 40 4.46 6.15 -0.16
N LEU A 41 5.43 5.22 -0.12
CA LEU A 41 5.49 4.12 -1.09
C LEU A 41 4.85 2.85 -0.52
N TRP A 42 4.03 2.20 -1.34
CA TRP A 42 3.57 0.84 -1.14
C TRP A 42 4.22 -0.06 -2.17
N MET A 43 5.28 -0.76 -1.75
CA MET A 43 6.10 -1.57 -2.64
C MET A 43 5.52 -2.97 -2.75
N ARG A 44 5.30 -3.46 -3.97
CA ARG A 44 5.12 -4.90 -4.24
C ARG A 44 6.45 -5.54 -4.56
N ASP A 45 6.81 -6.52 -3.73
CA ASP A 45 7.90 -7.45 -3.99
C ASP A 45 7.63 -8.75 -3.21
N THR A 46 7.20 -9.80 -3.91
CA THR A 46 6.88 -11.09 -3.31
C THR A 46 8.10 -11.99 -3.12
N ASN A 47 9.26 -11.58 -3.65
CA ASN A 47 10.50 -12.36 -3.56
C ASN A 47 11.36 -11.92 -2.38
N MET A 48 11.40 -10.62 -2.09
CA MET A 48 12.24 -10.08 -1.03
C MET A 48 11.70 -8.78 -0.42
N LYS A 49 12.19 -8.45 0.78
CA LYS A 49 11.91 -7.17 1.42
C LYS A 49 12.42 -6.01 0.56
N PRO A 50 11.62 -4.95 0.31
CA PRO A 50 12.08 -3.82 -0.50
C PRO A 50 13.23 -3.08 0.18
N LEU A 51 14.26 -2.74 -0.61
CA LEU A 51 15.49 -2.08 -0.14
C LEU A 51 15.38 -0.56 -0.04
N VAL A 52 14.36 0.03 -0.67
CA VAL A 52 14.09 1.47 -0.63
C VAL A 52 13.27 1.84 0.60
N LYS A 53 13.12 3.14 0.91
CA LYS A 53 12.21 3.56 1.97
C LYS A 53 10.76 3.29 1.54
N TRP A 54 10.07 2.42 2.25
CA TRP A 54 8.67 2.07 1.98
C TRP A 54 7.81 2.24 3.24
N LYS A 55 6.50 2.45 3.02
CA LYS A 55 5.47 2.60 4.05
C LYS A 55 4.65 1.32 4.22
N PHE A 56 4.31 0.70 3.09
CA PHE A 56 3.69 -0.62 3.03
C PHE A 56 4.49 -1.53 2.11
N TRP A 57 4.44 -2.82 2.41
CA TRP A 57 5.04 -3.86 1.58
C TRP A 57 4.00 -4.93 1.32
N GLN A 58 3.64 -5.13 0.05
CA GLN A 58 2.92 -6.30 -0.41
C GLN A 58 3.94 -7.43 -0.60
N TYR A 59 3.93 -8.38 0.33
CA TYR A 59 4.92 -9.46 0.40
C TYR A 59 4.41 -10.78 -0.18
N SER A 60 3.10 -10.90 -0.44
CA SER A 60 2.50 -12.06 -1.06
C SER A 60 1.22 -11.67 -1.79
N ASP A 61 0.97 -12.33 -2.91
CA ASP A 61 -0.28 -12.35 -3.69
C ASP A 61 -0.96 -13.74 -3.64
N GLU A 62 -0.46 -14.61 -2.76
CA GLU A 62 -0.90 -16.01 -2.61
C GLU A 62 -1.48 -16.27 -1.21
N GLY A 63 -1.90 -15.22 -0.51
CA GLY A 63 -2.45 -15.34 0.84
C GLY A 63 -3.73 -16.16 0.88
N GLN A 64 -3.91 -16.94 1.95
CA GLN A 64 -5.16 -17.59 2.31
C GLN A 64 -5.42 -17.31 3.78
N LEU A 65 -6.55 -16.66 4.06
CA LEU A 65 -6.95 -16.29 5.42
C LEU A 65 -8.25 -16.99 5.78
N GLU A 66 -8.36 -17.38 7.04
CA GLU A 66 -9.60 -17.93 7.58
C GLU A 66 -10.74 -16.91 7.40
N GLY A 67 -11.87 -17.39 6.89
CA GLY A 67 -13.02 -16.53 6.56
C GLY A 67 -13.02 -15.94 5.14
N TYR A 68 -11.97 -16.16 4.35
CA TYR A 68 -11.95 -15.81 2.92
C TYR A 68 -12.13 -17.07 2.06
N ASP A 69 -13.28 -17.18 1.37
CA ASP A 69 -13.61 -18.32 0.51
C ASP A 69 -13.24 -18.10 -0.98
N GLY A 70 -12.77 -16.89 -1.30
CA GLY A 70 -12.37 -16.49 -2.64
C GLY A 70 -13.53 -16.33 -3.62
N VAL A 71 -14.78 -16.32 -3.15
CA VAL A 71 -15.96 -16.07 -3.99
C VAL A 71 -16.26 -14.58 -3.98
N GLN A 72 -15.94 -13.88 -5.07
CA GLN A 72 -16.46 -12.54 -5.32
C GLN A 72 -17.61 -12.64 -6.34
N SER A 73 -18.58 -11.72 -6.24
CA SER A 73 -19.80 -11.54 -7.07
C SER A 73 -19.90 -12.41 -8.34
N ASP A 74 -18.89 -12.35 -9.21
CA ASP A 74 -18.86 -13.03 -10.51
C ASP A 74 -17.51 -13.72 -10.84
N SER A 75 -16.62 -13.91 -9.85
CA SER A 75 -15.27 -14.47 -10.06
C SER A 75 -14.72 -15.23 -8.85
N LEU A 76 -13.92 -16.25 -9.13
CA LEU A 76 -13.17 -16.99 -8.11
C LEU A 76 -11.77 -16.37 -7.96
N GLU A 77 -11.57 -15.56 -6.94
CA GLU A 77 -10.26 -15.04 -6.53
C GLU A 77 -9.81 -15.78 -5.28
N LYS A 78 -9.15 -16.92 -5.46
CA LYS A 78 -8.76 -17.80 -4.34
C LYS A 78 -7.78 -17.14 -3.36
N TYR A 79 -6.98 -16.18 -3.83
CA TYR A 79 -5.85 -15.63 -3.10
C TYR A 79 -6.07 -14.17 -2.73
N ILE A 80 -5.59 -13.79 -1.55
CA ILE A 80 -5.64 -12.42 -1.04
C ILE A 80 -4.22 -11.85 -0.91
N ASP A 81 -4.04 -10.60 -1.31
CA ASP A 81 -2.79 -9.87 -1.16
C ASP A 81 -2.46 -9.62 0.32
N LEU A 82 -1.30 -10.08 0.76
CA LEU A 82 -0.82 -9.86 2.13
C LEU A 82 0.18 -8.71 2.17
N ASN A 83 -0.04 -7.85 3.15
CA ASN A 83 0.67 -6.58 3.28
C ASN A 83 1.14 -6.37 4.72
N VAL A 84 2.28 -5.71 4.87
CA VAL A 84 2.76 -5.23 6.18
C VAL A 84 3.04 -3.74 6.15
N TYR A 85 2.81 -3.11 7.31
CA TYR A 85 3.13 -1.71 7.55
C TYR A 85 4.54 -1.57 8.13
N ASN A 86 5.29 -0.55 7.70
CA ASN A 86 6.61 -0.24 8.24
C ASN A 86 6.52 0.60 9.52
N GLY A 87 6.19 -0.03 10.63
CA GLY A 87 6.15 0.61 11.95
C GLY A 87 5.36 -0.19 12.98
N SER A 88 5.26 0.36 14.19
CA SER A 88 4.38 -0.21 15.22
C SER A 88 2.91 0.02 14.89
N TYR A 89 2.04 -0.74 15.55
CA TYR A 89 0.60 -0.55 15.47
C TYR A 89 0.16 0.85 15.91
N GLU A 90 0.69 1.35 17.03
CA GLU A 90 0.45 2.74 17.49
C GLU A 90 0.84 3.78 16.43
N LYS A 91 1.98 3.56 15.76
CA LYS A 91 2.42 4.44 14.68
C LYS A 91 1.51 4.35 13.47
N PHE A 92 0.97 3.18 13.15
CA PHE A 92 -0.01 3.02 12.08
C PHE A 92 -1.28 3.84 12.39
N LEU A 93 -1.84 3.68 13.59
CA LEU A 93 -3.02 4.43 14.02
C LEU A 93 -2.79 5.95 13.95
N THR A 94 -1.63 6.40 14.43
CA THR A 94 -1.26 7.82 14.43
C THR A 94 -1.11 8.37 13.01
N ASP A 95 -0.38 7.67 12.14
CA ASP A 95 -0.08 8.15 10.79
C ASP A 95 -1.31 8.17 9.87
N PHE A 96 -2.35 7.40 10.19
CA PHE A 96 -3.61 7.36 9.43
C PHE A 96 -4.81 7.93 10.19
N ALA A 97 -4.58 8.61 11.32
CA ALA A 97 -5.63 9.18 12.18
C ALA A 97 -6.77 8.20 12.50
N LEU A 98 -6.42 6.93 12.73
CA LEU A 98 -7.37 5.86 13.02
C LEU A 98 -7.58 5.71 14.53
N PRO A 99 -8.81 5.38 14.97
CA PRO A 99 -9.05 5.01 16.36
C PRO A 99 -8.36 3.66 16.67
N PRO A 100 -7.95 3.42 17.93
CA PRO A 100 -7.54 2.08 18.35
C PRO A 100 -8.68 1.09 18.12
N LYS A 101 -8.33 -0.17 17.90
CA LYS A 101 -9.31 -1.24 17.74
C LYS A 101 -10.04 -1.38 19.08
N GLU A 102 -11.36 -1.31 19.07
CA GLU A 102 -12.16 -1.68 20.24
C GLU A 102 -11.91 -3.17 20.52
N GLU A 103 -11.48 -3.50 21.73
CA GLU A 103 -11.42 -4.89 22.19
C GLU A 103 -12.86 -5.41 22.24
N GLN A 104 -13.20 -6.33 21.33
CA GLN A 104 -14.42 -7.12 21.45
C GLN A 104 -14.15 -8.17 22.52
N GLU A 105 -14.80 -8.03 23.68
CA GLU A 105 -14.90 -9.09 24.71
C GLU A 105 -15.62 -10.33 24.18
#